data_AF-Q5YR91-F1
#
_entry.id   AF-Q5YR91-F1
#
_cell.length_a   1.000
_cell.length_b   1.000
_cell.length_c   1.000
_cell.angle_alpha   90.00
_cell.angle_beta   90.00
_cell.angle_gamma   90.00
#
_symmetry.space_group_name_H-M   'P 1'
#
loop_
_entity.id
_entity.type
_entity.pdbx_description
1 polymer ?
#
loop_
_entity_poly.entity_id
_entity_poly.type
_entity_poly.pdbx_seq_one_letter_code
_entity_poly.pdbx_strand_id
1 'polypeptide(L)'
;MFDLYTTNRIGARSVASTLNDRGHRTTTGGLWSGNHVLRALSNRTYLGELTFRGHTVTGSHEPIIDTEQWERGQTILQSRTENPAHRAASGSDYMLTGRIRCPRCHRAMVGTRATGRSRTYRYYTCWNTTRYNSSKCDFPRHRRRRGRQRDTRQPRRLLSHPAHTPRRHSLGRTPHPATHQDHATPDAPRRADNDDGGRTPSSRIEDPGPGR
;
A
#
# COMPACT_ATOMS: atom_id res chain seq x y z
N MET A 1 -11.42 -17.02 2.64
CA MET A 1 -11.20 -15.77 1.85
C MET A 1 -9.79 -15.24 2.03
N PHE A 2 -9.33 -15.07 3.29
CA PHE A 2 -7.99 -14.58 3.60
C PHE A 2 -6.88 -15.41 2.94
N ASP A 3 -6.96 -16.75 2.97
CA ASP A 3 -5.96 -17.62 2.32
C ASP A 3 -5.81 -17.38 0.82
N LEU A 4 -6.93 -17.18 0.11
CA LEU A 4 -6.89 -16.85 -1.32
C LEU A 4 -6.10 -15.55 -1.55
N TYR A 5 -6.22 -14.58 -0.64
CA TYR A 5 -5.54 -13.30 -0.77
C TYR A 5 -4.06 -13.36 -0.36
N THR A 6 -3.76 -14.03 0.76
CA THR A 6 -2.41 -14.09 1.36
C THR A 6 -1.55 -15.15 0.70
N THR A 7 -2.04 -16.40 0.63
CA THR A 7 -1.32 -17.57 0.12
C THR A 7 -1.31 -17.60 -1.40
N ASN A 8 -2.49 -17.54 -2.03
CA ASN A 8 -2.59 -17.64 -3.50
C ASN A 8 -2.26 -16.30 -4.20
N ARG A 9 -2.07 -15.22 -3.43
CA ARG A 9 -1.70 -13.87 -3.90
C ARG A 9 -2.62 -13.34 -5.00
N ILE A 10 -3.85 -13.83 -5.10
CA ILE A 10 -4.81 -13.34 -6.11
C ILE A 10 -5.33 -11.94 -5.74
N GLY A 11 -5.73 -11.17 -6.76
CA GLY A 11 -6.23 -9.81 -6.56
C GLY A 11 -7.62 -9.80 -5.93
N ALA A 12 -7.99 -8.73 -5.21
CA ALA A 12 -9.29 -8.62 -4.53
C ALA A 12 -10.50 -8.81 -5.47
N ARG A 13 -10.40 -8.36 -6.73
CA ARG A 13 -11.44 -8.60 -7.75
C ARG A 13 -11.53 -10.08 -8.15
N SER A 14 -10.40 -10.76 -8.29
CA SER A 14 -10.38 -12.20 -8.58
C SER A 14 -10.92 -13.01 -7.41
N VAL A 15 -10.58 -12.65 -6.18
CA VAL A 15 -11.19 -13.25 -4.97
C VAL A 15 -12.71 -13.11 -5.02
N ALA A 16 -13.21 -11.92 -5.33
CA ALA A 16 -14.65 -11.70 -5.45
C ALA A 16 -15.29 -12.58 -6.55
N SER A 17 -14.65 -12.70 -7.71
CA SER A 17 -15.11 -13.63 -8.77
C SER A 17 -15.18 -15.06 -8.25
N THR A 18 -14.10 -15.57 -7.66
CA THR A 18 -14.06 -16.93 -7.12
C THR A 18 -15.13 -17.19 -6.06
N LEU A 19 -15.43 -16.19 -5.21
CA LEU A 19 -16.51 -16.32 -4.23
C LEU A 19 -17.90 -16.38 -4.89
N ASN A 20 -18.13 -15.57 -5.91
CA ASN A 20 -19.37 -15.56 -6.67
C ASN A 20 -19.56 -16.87 -7.45
N ASP A 21 -18.49 -17.38 -8.06
CA ASP A 21 -18.45 -18.64 -8.83
C ASP A 21 -18.74 -19.83 -7.91
N ARG A 22 -18.29 -19.77 -6.65
CA ARG A 22 -18.63 -20.74 -5.59
C ARG A 22 -20.03 -20.57 -5.00
N GLY A 23 -20.81 -19.61 -5.49
CA GLY A 23 -22.18 -19.39 -5.04
C GLY A 23 -22.33 -18.57 -3.76
N HIS A 24 -21.25 -18.08 -3.16
CA HIS A 24 -21.34 -17.22 -1.97
C HIS A 24 -21.96 -15.86 -2.34
N ARG A 25 -22.82 -15.33 -1.45
CA ARG A 25 -23.48 -14.03 -1.60
C ARG A 25 -23.15 -13.13 -0.42
N THR A 26 -23.39 -11.83 -0.57
CA THR A 26 -23.27 -10.89 0.54
C THR A 26 -24.43 -11.08 1.52
N THR A 27 -24.37 -10.48 2.71
CA THR A 27 -25.45 -10.49 3.70
C THR A 27 -26.78 -9.98 3.13
N THR A 28 -26.72 -9.07 2.16
CA THR A 28 -27.87 -8.52 1.42
C THR A 28 -28.31 -9.37 0.22
N GLY A 29 -27.70 -10.54 -0.01
CA GLY A 29 -27.99 -11.43 -1.14
C GLY A 29 -27.33 -11.04 -2.47
N GLY A 30 -26.59 -9.93 -2.51
CA GLY A 30 -25.89 -9.45 -3.70
C GLY A 30 -24.61 -10.21 -4.04
N LEU A 31 -24.01 -9.84 -5.18
CA LEU A 31 -22.71 -10.36 -5.60
C LEU A 31 -21.56 -9.73 -4.80
N TRP A 32 -20.50 -10.50 -4.59
CA TRP A 32 -19.24 -10.01 -4.06
C TRP A 32 -18.57 -9.09 -5.08
N SER A 33 -18.13 -7.93 -4.59
CA SER A 33 -17.33 -6.97 -5.35
C SER A 33 -15.92 -6.90 -4.77
N GLY A 34 -14.96 -6.41 -5.55
CA GLY A 34 -13.60 -6.18 -5.04
C GLY A 34 -13.58 -5.25 -3.82
N ASN A 35 -14.49 -4.28 -3.75
CA ASN A 35 -14.61 -3.39 -2.59
C ASN A 35 -15.11 -4.13 -1.34
N HIS A 36 -16.04 -5.08 -1.49
CA HIS A 36 -16.50 -5.91 -0.36
C HIS A 36 -15.32 -6.73 0.21
N VAL A 37 -14.50 -7.32 -0.66
CA VAL A 37 -13.31 -8.07 -0.25
C VAL A 37 -12.30 -7.14 0.45
N LEU A 38 -12.01 -5.96 -0.10
CA LEU A 38 -11.09 -5.01 0.52
C LEU A 38 -11.57 -4.56 1.91
N ARG A 39 -12.87 -4.28 2.07
CA ARG A 39 -13.45 -3.91 3.37
C ARG A 39 -13.35 -5.05 4.38
N ALA A 40 -13.57 -6.29 3.96
CA ALA A 40 -13.40 -7.45 4.82
C ALA A 40 -11.93 -7.62 5.23
N LEU A 41 -10.98 -7.53 4.30
CA LEU A 41 -9.55 -7.67 4.59
C LEU A 41 -9.01 -6.60 5.56
N SER A 42 -9.61 -5.41 5.59
CA SER A 42 -9.24 -4.34 6.52
C SER A 42 -9.99 -4.37 7.85
N ASN A 43 -10.96 -5.27 8.02
CA ASN A 43 -11.77 -5.30 9.24
C ASN A 43 -11.01 -5.98 10.39
N ARG A 44 -10.75 -5.23 11.46
CA ARG A 44 -10.09 -5.74 12.69
C ARG A 44 -10.98 -6.62 13.54
N THR A 45 -12.30 -6.63 13.30
CA THR A 45 -13.22 -7.56 13.97
C THR A 45 -12.78 -9.02 13.80
N TYR A 46 -12.17 -9.41 12.68
CA TYR A 46 -11.69 -10.78 12.52
C TYR A 46 -10.58 -11.20 13.50
N LEU A 47 -9.90 -10.24 14.15
CA LEU A 47 -8.92 -10.45 15.21
C LEU A 47 -9.53 -10.46 16.62
N GLY A 48 -10.85 -10.40 16.75
CA GLY A 48 -11.51 -10.27 18.05
C GLY A 48 -11.59 -8.83 18.57
N GLU A 49 -11.16 -7.83 17.77
CA GLU A 49 -11.15 -6.42 18.16
C GLU A 49 -12.37 -5.67 17.66
N LEU A 50 -13.06 -4.96 18.56
CA LEU A 50 -14.20 -4.13 18.22
C LEU A 50 -13.87 -2.66 18.46
N THR A 51 -13.94 -1.84 17.41
CA THR A 51 -13.82 -0.38 17.53
C THR A 51 -15.20 0.25 17.52
N PHE A 52 -15.56 0.95 18.60
CA PHE A 52 -16.80 1.72 18.71
C PHE A 52 -16.50 3.14 19.18
N ARG A 53 -16.96 4.14 18.40
CA ARG A 53 -16.79 5.58 18.72
C ARG A 53 -15.36 6.00 19.09
N GLY A 54 -14.34 5.38 18.49
CA GLY A 54 -12.93 5.66 18.76
C GLY A 54 -12.31 4.85 19.89
N HIS A 55 -13.09 4.06 20.63
CA HIS A 55 -12.59 3.11 21.62
C HIS A 55 -12.47 1.72 21.01
N THR A 56 -11.28 1.12 21.12
CA THR A 56 -11.05 -0.27 20.67
C THR A 56 -11.03 -1.19 21.88
N VAL A 57 -11.96 -2.15 21.89
CA VAL A 57 -12.01 -3.23 22.88
C VAL A 57 -11.39 -4.47 22.24
N THR A 58 -10.30 -4.95 22.82
CA THR A 58 -9.65 -6.20 22.42
C THR A 58 -10.33 -7.39 23.10
N GLY A 59 -10.31 -8.57 22.45
CA GLY A 59 -10.86 -9.80 23.04
C GLY A 59 -12.40 -9.82 23.17
N SER A 60 -13.12 -9.11 22.31
CA SER A 60 -14.59 -9.10 22.33
C SER A 60 -15.20 -10.45 21.93
N HIS A 61 -14.49 -11.23 21.12
CA HIS A 61 -14.87 -12.58 20.68
C HIS A 61 -13.62 -13.34 20.25
N GLU A 62 -13.76 -14.66 20.12
CA GLU A 62 -12.68 -15.54 19.63
C GLU A 62 -12.23 -15.11 18.23
N PRO A 63 -10.92 -14.86 18.01
CA PRO A 63 -10.40 -14.49 16.70
C PRO A 63 -10.70 -15.54 15.63
N ILE A 64 -11.21 -15.09 14.48
CA ILE A 64 -11.48 -15.97 13.34
C ILE A 64 -10.20 -16.22 12.52
N ILE A 65 -9.27 -15.26 12.55
CA ILE A 65 -7.99 -15.31 11.85
C ILE A 65 -6.86 -14.99 12.83
N ASP A 66 -5.68 -15.53 12.53
CA ASP A 66 -4.47 -15.21 13.29
C ASP A 66 -3.93 -13.81 12.93
N THR A 67 -3.26 -13.19 13.89
CA THR A 67 -2.62 -11.88 13.76
C THR A 67 -1.60 -11.88 12.64
N GLU A 68 -0.78 -12.94 12.54
CA GLU A 68 0.24 -13.06 11.48
C GLU A 68 -0.41 -13.09 10.08
N GLN A 69 -1.52 -13.81 9.94
CA GLN A 69 -2.26 -13.89 8.67
C GLN A 69 -2.85 -12.53 8.29
N TRP A 70 -3.35 -11.78 9.27
CA TRP A 70 -3.90 -10.43 9.04
C TRP A 70 -2.81 -9.43 8.63
N GLU A 71 -1.68 -9.42 9.34
CA GLU A 71 -0.52 -8.55 9.06
C GLU A 71 0.06 -8.81 7.67
N ARG A 72 0.17 -10.08 7.28
CA ARG A 72 0.55 -10.47 5.91
C ARG A 72 -0.42 -9.90 4.88
N GLY A 73 -1.73 -9.94 5.17
CA GLY A 73 -2.77 -9.32 4.37
C GLY A 73 -2.59 -7.81 4.21
N GLN A 74 -2.33 -7.10 5.31
CA GLN A 74 -2.10 -5.65 5.30
C GLN A 74 -0.85 -5.26 4.52
N THR A 75 0.24 -6.01 4.66
CA THR A 75 1.48 -5.79 3.90
C THR A 75 1.22 -5.89 2.39
N ILE A 76 0.41 -6.88 1.95
CA ILE A 76 0.01 -7.03 0.55
C ILE A 76 -0.92 -5.88 0.11
N LEU A 77 -1.80 -5.39 0.98
CA LEU A 77 -2.67 -4.25 0.68
C LEU A 77 -1.87 -2.95 0.48
N GLN A 78 -0.92 -2.66 1.38
CA GLN A 78 -0.07 -1.47 1.31
C GLN A 78 0.77 -1.47 0.03
N SER A 79 1.48 -2.57 -0.25
CA SER A 79 2.27 -2.70 -1.48
C SER A 79 1.46 -2.54 -2.78
N ARG A 80 0.16 -2.89 -2.76
CA ARG A 80 -0.74 -2.69 -3.90
C ARG A 80 -1.31 -1.27 -4.00
N THR A 81 -1.43 -0.57 -2.88
CA THR A 81 -2.02 0.78 -2.80
C THR A 81 -1.04 1.87 -3.26
N GLU A 82 0.25 1.68 -3.01
CA GLU A 82 1.24 2.76 -3.05
C GLU A 82 1.74 3.18 -4.42
N ASN A 83 1.41 2.50 -5.53
CA ASN A 83 1.98 2.89 -6.82
C ASN A 83 1.00 2.92 -8.01
N PRO A 84 0.60 4.12 -8.47
CA PRO A 84 0.02 4.30 -9.80
C PRO A 84 0.89 3.74 -10.92
N ALA A 85 2.21 3.63 -10.75
CA ALA A 85 3.11 2.99 -11.71
C ALA A 85 2.99 1.46 -11.75
N HIS A 86 2.53 0.79 -10.68
CA HIS A 86 2.22 -0.65 -10.73
C HIS A 86 0.96 -0.93 -11.57
N ARG A 87 0.00 0.00 -11.61
CA ARG A 87 -1.13 -0.06 -12.56
C ARG A 87 -0.67 0.06 -14.01
N ALA A 88 0.45 0.73 -14.26
CA ALA A 88 1.06 0.82 -15.59
C ALA A 88 1.97 -0.37 -15.96
N ALA A 89 2.55 -1.01 -14.95
CA ALA A 89 3.39 -2.21 -15.09
C ALA A 89 2.56 -3.50 -15.21
N SER A 90 1.30 -3.50 -14.79
CA SER A 90 0.34 -4.55 -15.14
C SER A 90 0.27 -4.61 -16.67
N GLY A 91 0.46 -5.79 -17.28
CA GLY A 91 0.69 -6.07 -18.72
C GLY A 91 -0.36 -5.58 -19.73
N SER A 92 -0.77 -4.34 -19.57
CA SER A 92 -1.72 -3.59 -20.36
C SER A 92 -1.01 -3.00 -21.58
N ASP A 93 -1.79 -2.69 -22.62
CA ASP A 93 -1.32 -2.01 -23.83
C ASP A 93 -0.69 -0.62 -23.60
N TYR A 94 -0.62 -0.16 -22.34
CA TYR A 94 -0.29 1.20 -21.93
C TYR A 94 0.89 1.26 -20.96
N MET A 95 2.01 0.64 -21.36
CA MET A 95 3.26 0.53 -20.59
C MET A 95 3.82 1.85 -20.04
N LEU A 96 3.51 2.99 -20.70
CA LEU A 96 4.00 4.31 -20.27
C LEU A 96 3.06 5.04 -19.30
N THR A 97 1.91 4.46 -18.95
CA THR A 97 0.99 5.04 -17.96
C THR A 97 1.75 5.37 -16.67
N GLY A 98 1.50 6.50 -16.03
CA GLY A 98 2.19 6.86 -14.78
C GLY A 98 3.70 7.18 -14.89
N ARG A 99 4.38 6.81 -15.98
CA ARG A 99 5.80 7.08 -16.22
C ARG A 99 6.01 8.41 -16.94
N ILE A 100 5.22 8.65 -17.99
CA ILE A 100 5.26 9.93 -18.72
C ILE A 100 4.43 10.98 -17.98
N ARG A 101 4.91 12.23 -18.03
CA ARG A 101 4.28 13.39 -17.38
C ARG A 101 3.78 14.36 -18.45
N CYS A 102 2.66 15.00 -18.17
CA CYS A 102 2.14 16.07 -19.03
C CYS A 102 3.10 17.27 -18.98
N PRO A 103 3.55 17.83 -20.11
CA PRO A 103 4.46 18.98 -20.10
C PRO A 103 3.78 20.28 -19.65
N ARG A 104 2.44 20.33 -19.59
CA ARG A 104 1.69 21.54 -19.18
C ARG A 104 1.40 21.59 -17.69
N CYS A 105 1.00 20.47 -17.09
CA CYS A 105 0.57 20.42 -15.69
C CYS A 105 1.37 19.44 -14.82
N HIS A 106 2.40 18.81 -15.41
CA HIS A 106 3.31 17.83 -14.78
C HIS A 106 2.64 16.61 -14.12
N ARG A 107 1.33 16.46 -14.25
CA ARG A 107 0.60 15.28 -13.79
C ARG A 107 0.94 14.07 -14.66
N ALA A 108 0.84 12.88 -14.08
CA ALA A 108 0.96 11.63 -14.82
C ALA A 108 0.00 11.58 -16.02
N MET A 109 0.44 10.99 -17.13
CA MET A 109 -0.47 10.63 -18.21
C MET A 109 -0.94 9.19 -18.05
N VAL A 110 -2.15 8.92 -18.55
CA VAL A 110 -2.84 7.64 -18.48
C VAL A 110 -3.22 7.16 -19.87
N GLY A 111 -3.10 5.85 -20.09
CA GLY A 111 -3.56 5.21 -21.30
C GLY A 111 -5.08 5.23 -21.43
N THR A 112 -5.59 5.73 -22.55
CA THR A 112 -7.03 5.73 -22.88
C THR A 112 -7.29 5.10 -24.24
N ARG A 113 -8.51 4.56 -24.39
CA ARG A 113 -8.97 3.88 -25.59
C ARG A 113 -10.17 4.63 -26.15
N ALA A 114 -10.18 4.89 -27.45
CA ALA A 114 -11.36 5.35 -28.17
C ALA A 114 -11.70 4.34 -29.27
N THR A 115 -12.97 3.97 -29.36
CA THR A 115 -13.46 3.05 -30.39
C THR A 115 -14.14 3.87 -31.47
N GLY A 116 -13.65 3.78 -32.72
CA GLY A 116 -14.35 4.30 -33.89
C GLY A 116 -15.12 3.19 -34.60
N ARG A 117 -15.71 3.50 -35.77
CA ARG A 117 -16.58 2.57 -36.54
C ARG A 117 -15.89 1.25 -36.93
N SER A 118 -14.60 1.28 -37.28
CA SER A 118 -13.87 0.10 -37.75
C SER A 118 -12.60 -0.21 -36.95
N ARG A 119 -12.13 0.74 -36.12
CA ARG A 119 -10.81 0.67 -35.50
C ARG A 119 -10.81 1.27 -34.10
N THR A 120 -10.03 0.63 -33.24
CA THR A 120 -9.74 1.10 -31.89
C THR A 120 -8.44 1.89 -31.88
N TYR A 121 -8.51 3.12 -31.38
CA TYR A 121 -7.40 4.04 -31.21
C TYR A 121 -6.95 4.06 -29.74
N ARG A 122 -5.63 4.10 -29.54
CA ARG A 122 -5.01 4.16 -28.21
C ARG A 122 -4.28 5.48 -28.06
N TYR A 123 -4.49 6.15 -26.94
CA TYR A 123 -3.92 7.46 -26.63
C TYR A 123 -3.28 7.45 -25.25
N TYR A 124 -2.37 8.38 -25.01
CA TYR A 124 -1.99 8.84 -23.69
C TYR A 124 -2.65 10.20 -23.44
N THR A 125 -3.45 10.28 -22.39
CA THR A 125 -4.17 11.47 -21.96
C THR A 125 -3.61 11.99 -20.65
N CYS A 126 -3.62 13.31 -20.46
CA CYS A 126 -3.34 13.87 -19.15
C CYS A 126 -4.37 13.38 -18.12
N TRP A 127 -3.93 13.03 -16.90
CA TRP A 127 -4.82 12.58 -15.83
C TRP A 127 -5.83 13.65 -15.41
N ASN A 128 -5.44 14.94 -15.37
CA ASN A 128 -6.36 16.03 -15.04
C ASN A 128 -7.48 16.16 -16.08
N THR A 129 -7.14 16.08 -17.37
CA THR A 129 -8.13 16.12 -18.46
C THR A 129 -9.07 14.91 -18.41
N THR A 130 -8.55 13.74 -18.04
CA THR A 130 -9.34 12.50 -17.94
C THR A 130 -10.27 12.51 -16.73
N ARG A 131 -9.85 13.08 -15.59
CA ARG A 131 -10.60 13.06 -14.34
C ARG A 131 -11.59 14.22 -14.22
N TYR A 132 -11.20 15.41 -14.64
CA TYR A 132 -12.00 16.61 -14.47
C TYR A 132 -12.59 17.05 -15.81
N ASN A 133 -11.74 17.49 -16.75
CA ASN A 133 -11.99 17.79 -18.16
C ASN A 133 -10.87 18.74 -18.67
N SER A 134 -10.99 19.27 -19.89
CA SER A 134 -10.04 20.22 -20.48
C SER A 134 -9.84 21.52 -19.69
N SER A 135 -10.79 21.92 -18.82
CA SER A 135 -10.66 23.12 -17.97
C SER A 135 -9.43 23.08 -17.06
N LYS A 136 -9.01 21.89 -16.60
CA LYS A 136 -7.86 21.73 -15.71
C LYS A 136 -6.54 21.52 -16.45
N CYS A 137 -6.61 21.12 -17.72
CA CYS A 137 -5.44 20.92 -18.58
C CYS A 137 -5.92 20.72 -20.02
N ASP A 138 -5.56 21.65 -20.90
CA ASP A 138 -5.87 21.61 -22.33
C ASP A 138 -4.77 20.94 -23.16
N PHE A 139 -3.98 20.05 -22.55
CA PHE A 139 -2.94 19.36 -23.28
C PHE A 139 -3.54 18.29 -24.21
N PRO A 140 -3.23 18.30 -25.52
CA PRO A 140 -3.84 17.38 -26.46
C PRO A 140 -3.45 15.92 -26.15
N ARG A 141 -4.35 15.01 -26.53
CA ARG A 141 -4.16 13.57 -26.33
C ARG A 141 -3.12 13.06 -27.32
N HIS A 142 -2.08 12.39 -26.84
CA HIS A 142 -1.05 11.84 -27.73
C HIS A 142 -1.42 10.44 -28.20
N ARG A 143 -1.58 10.29 -29.52
CA ARG A 143 -1.86 8.97 -30.12
C ARG A 143 -0.65 8.06 -29.98
N ARG A 144 -0.88 6.84 -29.48
CA ARG A 144 0.13 5.77 -29.54
C ARG A 144 0.28 5.37 -31.01
N ARG A 145 1.43 5.68 -31.62
CA ARG A 145 1.78 5.11 -32.92
C ARG A 145 1.92 3.58 -32.74
N ARG A 146 1.39 2.79 -33.69
CA ARG A 146 1.59 1.34 -33.70
C ARG A 146 3.05 1.05 -34.07
N GLY A 147 3.97 1.17 -33.12
CA GLY A 147 5.28 0.56 -33.22
C GLY A 147 5.21 -0.87 -32.68
N ARG A 148 5.85 -1.84 -33.35
CA ARG A 148 6.24 -3.11 -32.72
C ARG A 148 7.12 -2.74 -31.53
N GLN A 149 6.55 -2.63 -30.34
CA GLN A 149 7.36 -2.54 -29.13
C GLN A 149 8.03 -3.91 -28.99
N ARG A 150 9.32 -3.99 -29.32
CA ARG A 150 10.17 -5.10 -28.86
C ARG A 150 9.98 -5.15 -27.35
N ASP A 151 9.56 -6.30 -26.88
CA ASP A 151 9.37 -6.61 -25.47
C ASP A 151 10.65 -6.24 -24.71
N THR A 152 10.66 -5.08 -24.04
CA THR A 152 11.75 -4.72 -23.13
C THR A 152 11.53 -5.42 -21.80
N ARG A 153 11.37 -6.75 -21.83
CA ARG A 153 11.84 -7.63 -20.76
C ARG A 153 13.37 -7.64 -20.80
N GLN A 154 14.00 -6.50 -20.53
CA GLN A 154 15.34 -6.56 -19.98
C GLN A 154 15.14 -6.76 -18.47
N PRO A 155 15.46 -7.93 -17.90
CA PRO A 155 15.66 -7.99 -16.47
C PRO A 155 16.71 -6.93 -16.14
N ARG A 156 16.49 -6.15 -15.09
CA ARG A 156 17.54 -5.35 -14.46
C ARG A 156 18.69 -6.30 -14.18
N ARG A 157 19.69 -6.37 -15.07
CA ARG A 157 21.02 -6.84 -14.71
C ARG A 157 21.46 -5.84 -13.66
N LEU A 158 21.30 -6.24 -12.40
CA LEU A 158 22.00 -5.66 -11.28
C LEU A 158 23.46 -5.62 -11.72
N LEU A 159 23.96 -4.43 -12.02
CA LEU A 159 25.39 -4.19 -12.04
C LEU A 159 25.86 -4.31 -10.59
N SER A 160 25.97 -5.55 -10.12
CA SER A 160 26.85 -5.90 -9.02
C SER A 160 28.27 -5.62 -9.50
N HIS A 161 28.70 -4.37 -9.36
CA HIS A 161 30.12 -4.05 -9.42
C HIS A 161 30.77 -4.75 -8.22
N PRO A 162 31.72 -5.67 -8.42
CA PRO A 162 32.50 -6.18 -7.30
C PRO A 162 33.34 -5.02 -6.75
N ALA A 163 33.26 -4.81 -5.44
CA ALA A 163 34.11 -3.87 -4.73
C ALA A 163 35.58 -4.16 -5.05
N HIS A 164 36.27 -3.15 -5.56
CA HIS A 164 37.71 -3.18 -5.77
C HIS A 164 38.37 -3.39 -4.41
N THR A 165 38.87 -4.59 -4.13
CA THR A 165 39.71 -4.85 -2.95
C THR A 165 41.04 -4.12 -3.14
N PRO A 166 41.46 -3.22 -2.22
CA PRO A 166 42.82 -2.71 -2.27
C PRO A 166 43.81 -3.81 -1.88
N ARG A 167 44.80 -4.05 -2.73
CA ARG A 167 45.95 -4.93 -2.49
C ARG A 167 46.67 -4.49 -1.21
N ARG A 168 46.74 -5.37 -0.21
CA ARG A 168 47.67 -5.27 0.91
C ARG A 168 49.09 -5.47 0.38
N HIS A 169 49.90 -4.42 0.36
CA HIS A 169 51.35 -4.56 0.32
C HIS A 169 51.86 -4.70 1.76
N SER A 170 52.44 -5.87 2.01
CA SER A 170 53.19 -6.24 3.20
C SER A 170 54.50 -5.46 3.27
N LEU A 171 54.68 -4.62 4.28
CA LEU A 171 56.00 -4.29 4.82
C LEU A 171 55.88 -4.22 6.34
N GLY A 172 56.64 -5.08 7.00
CA GLY A 172 56.65 -5.22 8.44
C GLY A 172 57.27 -4.03 9.15
N ARG A 173 56.85 -3.84 10.40
CA ARG A 173 57.70 -3.31 11.45
C ARG A 173 57.25 -3.85 12.79
N THR A 174 58.25 -4.23 13.56
CA THR A 174 58.30 -4.95 14.84
C THR A 174 57.63 -4.22 16.01
N PRO A 175 57.38 -4.92 17.14
CA PRO A 175 56.58 -4.42 18.25
C PRO A 175 57.43 -3.63 19.26
N HIS A 176 56.78 -2.71 19.99
CA HIS A 176 57.27 -2.20 21.28
C HIS A 176 56.11 -2.19 22.29
N PRO A 177 56.30 -2.74 23.50
CA PRO A 177 55.30 -2.72 24.56
C PRO A 177 55.52 -1.52 25.49
N ALA A 178 54.45 -1.01 26.11
CA ALA A 178 54.42 -0.61 27.52
C ALA A 178 53.02 -0.04 27.88
N THR A 179 52.44 -0.61 28.95
CA THR A 179 51.77 0.09 30.08
C THR A 179 50.58 1.01 29.82
N HIS A 180 49.50 1.07 30.61
CA HIS A 180 48.98 0.38 31.79
C HIS A 180 47.63 1.08 32.09
N GLN A 181 46.78 0.42 32.88
CA GLN A 181 45.73 0.98 33.74
C GLN A 181 44.31 1.15 33.18
N ASP A 182 43.53 0.15 33.58
CA ASP A 182 42.16 0.20 34.08
C ASP A 182 41.71 1.56 34.66
N HIS A 183 40.48 1.96 34.35
CA HIS A 183 39.58 2.53 35.36
C HIS A 183 38.13 2.17 35.06
N ALA A 184 37.48 1.70 36.12
CA ALA A 184 36.15 1.15 36.22
C ALA A 184 35.12 2.22 36.64
N THR A 185 33.93 2.17 36.02
CA THR A 185 32.56 2.39 36.58
C THR A 185 32.23 3.74 37.27
N PRO A 186 31.00 3.99 37.80
CA PRO A 186 29.62 3.87 37.31
C PRO A 186 28.89 5.25 37.29
N ASP A 187 27.62 5.27 36.85
CA ASP A 187 26.44 5.62 37.69
C ASP A 187 25.30 6.30 36.91
N ALA A 188 24.16 5.61 36.92
CA ALA A 188 22.84 6.23 36.81
C ALA A 188 22.44 6.79 38.17
N PRO A 189 21.54 7.80 38.23
CA PRO A 189 20.29 7.49 38.94
C PRO A 189 19.01 8.18 38.43
N ARG A 190 17.91 7.43 38.61
CA ARG A 190 16.58 7.77 39.16
C ARG A 190 15.74 8.86 38.45
N ARG A 191 14.60 8.50 37.86
CA ARG A 191 13.26 8.38 38.50
C ARG A 191 12.86 9.63 39.30
N ALA A 192 11.93 10.39 38.74
CA ALA A 192 11.02 11.26 39.48
C ALA A 192 9.60 10.75 39.20
N ASP A 193 9.00 10.22 40.26
CA ASP A 193 7.57 9.99 40.40
C ASP A 193 6.87 11.31 40.80
N ASN A 194 5.56 11.35 40.54
CA ASN A 194 4.49 11.93 41.36
C ASN A 194 3.69 13.15 40.87
N ASP A 195 2.41 12.99 41.25
CA ASP A 195 1.32 13.93 41.49
C ASP A 195 0.51 14.41 40.27
N ASP A 196 -0.69 13.90 40.04
CA ASP A 196 -1.91 13.87 40.88
C ASP A 196 -2.57 15.26 40.98
N GLY A 197 -3.83 15.32 40.55
CA GLY A 197 -4.58 16.58 40.54
C GLY A 197 -5.80 16.57 39.63
N GLY A 198 -6.96 16.23 40.20
CA GLY A 198 -8.21 16.89 39.80
C GLY A 198 -9.31 16.00 39.21
N ARG A 199 -9.91 15.18 40.06
CA ARG A 199 -11.30 14.72 39.92
C ARG A 199 -12.27 15.88 40.22
N THR A 200 -13.33 16.05 39.42
CA THR A 200 -14.74 16.23 39.88
C THR A 200 -15.71 16.30 38.68
N PRO A 201 -17.03 16.02 38.85
CA PRO A 201 -17.80 15.23 37.90
C PRO A 201 -19.04 15.93 37.32
N SER A 202 -19.64 15.26 36.33
CA SER A 202 -21.09 15.12 36.05
C SER A 202 -21.98 16.37 36.00
N SER A 203 -22.50 16.69 34.81
CA SER A 203 -23.90 17.09 34.69
C SER A 203 -24.55 16.47 33.45
N ARG A 204 -25.60 15.70 33.78
CA ARG A 204 -26.62 15.07 32.98
C ARG A 204 -27.59 16.16 32.49
N ILE A 205 -27.83 16.26 31.18
CA ILE A 205 -28.98 17.00 30.65
C ILE A 205 -29.68 16.09 29.65
N GLU A 206 -30.97 15.89 29.91
CA GLU A 206 -31.88 14.96 29.25
C GLU A 206 -32.48 15.57 27.98
N ASP A 207 -32.80 14.67 27.04
CA ASP A 207 -33.43 14.87 25.74
C ASP A 207 -34.96 14.80 25.90
N PRO A 208 -35.76 15.75 25.40
CA PRO A 208 -37.19 15.53 25.20
C PRO A 208 -37.49 15.19 23.73
N GLY A 209 -38.06 14.00 23.53
CA GLY A 209 -38.46 13.44 22.23
C GLY A 209 -39.59 14.17 21.49
N PRO A 210 -39.95 13.69 20.28
CA PRO A 210 -40.74 14.45 19.31
C PRO A 210 -42.26 14.39 19.57
N GLY A 211 -42.92 15.52 19.38
CA GLY A 211 -44.38 15.65 19.39
C GLY A 211 -45.01 15.29 18.05
N ARG A 212 -46.09 14.51 18.15
CA ARG A 212 -47.28 14.31 17.27
C ARG A 212 -47.16 14.56 15.77
#